data_AF-A0A177HUB3-F1
#
_entry.id   AF-A0A177HUB3-F1
#
_cell.length_a   1.000
_cell.length_b   1.000
_cell.length_c   1.000
_cell.angle_alpha   90.00
_cell.angle_beta   90.00
_cell.angle_gamma   90.00
#
_symmetry.space_group_name_H-M   'P 1'
#
loop_
_entity.id
_entity.type
_entity.pdbx_description
1 polymer ?
#
loop_
_entity_poly.entity_id
_entity_poly.type
_entity_poly.pdbx_seq_one_letter_code
_entity_poly.pdbx_strand_id
1 'polypeptide(L)'
;MWGLAGCAGGTAAQQEELDHDASVAVAGGVESMTRAPYVLPKSDKPFPAGHTELYSTTRRIAATGVSAIDPHYSGLAPVEAVNRALGKAGKTFADLDVLELNEAFAAQVLGCVAEWPEFDPAILNPQGGAIALGHPLGASGARLAGTVAHQLAAKGSGTGVATLSIGVGQGLALVLER
;
A
#
# COMPACT_ATOMS: atom_id res chain seq x y z
N MET A 1 7.25 -20.99 5.23
CA MET A 1 8.37 -20.43 4.43
C MET A 1 7.83 -20.04 3.06
N TRP A 2 7.06 -18.95 2.99
CA TRP A 2 6.65 -18.31 1.73
C TRP A 2 7.43 -17.01 1.68
N GLY A 3 8.58 -17.04 1.00
CA GLY A 3 9.51 -15.92 0.94
C GLY A 3 9.10 -14.90 -0.12
N LEU A 4 8.96 -13.64 0.29
CA LEU A 4 9.82 -12.50 -0.10
C LEU A 4 10.40 -12.38 -1.54
N ALA A 5 9.94 -13.16 -2.52
CA ALA A 5 10.50 -13.13 -3.88
C ALA A 5 10.24 -11.81 -4.63
N GLY A 6 9.26 -11.00 -4.21
CA GLY A 6 8.97 -9.70 -4.83
C GLY A 6 9.92 -8.57 -4.43
N CYS A 7 10.53 -8.63 -3.24
CA CYS A 7 11.39 -7.53 -2.74
C CYS A 7 12.82 -7.57 -3.31
N ALA A 8 13.29 -8.74 -3.75
CA ALA A 8 14.63 -8.92 -4.28
C ALA A 8 14.82 -8.29 -5.67
N GLY A 9 13.76 -8.22 -6.49
CA GLY A 9 13.86 -7.68 -7.85
C GLY A 9 14.08 -6.17 -7.92
N GLY A 10 13.45 -5.40 -7.02
CA GLY A 10 13.59 -3.94 -7.00
C GLY A 10 14.92 -3.46 -6.42
N THR A 11 15.49 -4.20 -5.46
CA THR A 11 16.81 -3.90 -4.88
C THR A 11 17.95 -4.26 -5.83
N ALA A 12 17.83 -5.36 -6.59
CA ALA A 12 18.81 -5.72 -7.61
C ALA A 12 18.87 -4.70 -8.75
N ALA A 13 17.72 -4.28 -9.29
CA ALA A 13 17.67 -3.29 -10.36
C ALA A 13 18.22 -1.91 -9.95
N GLN A 14 18.01 -1.49 -8.70
CA GLN A 14 18.58 -0.24 -8.19
C GLN A 14 20.09 -0.31 -7.98
N GLN A 15 20.62 -1.47 -7.58
CA GLN A 15 22.06 -1.66 -7.43
C GLN A 15 22.75 -1.53 -8.80
N GLU A 16 22.18 -2.13 -9.85
CA GLU A 16 22.69 -2.07 -11.22
C GLU A 16 22.61 -0.66 -11.85
N GLU A 17 21.64 0.18 -11.45
CA GLU A 17 21.53 1.58 -11.91
C GLU A 17 22.56 2.49 -11.22
N LEU A 18 22.80 2.30 -9.92
CA LEU A 18 23.82 3.05 -9.17
C LEU A 18 25.24 2.69 -9.62
N ASP A 19 25.44 1.45 -10.08
CA ASP A 19 26.71 0.96 -10.63
C ASP A 19 26.89 1.30 -12.13
N HIS A 20 25.92 2.00 -12.77
CA HIS A 20 25.88 2.29 -14.21
C HIS A 20 25.95 1.04 -15.13
N ASP A 21 25.66 -0.14 -14.59
CA ASP A 21 25.76 -1.42 -15.31
C ASP A 21 24.51 -1.77 -16.14
N ALA A 22 23.42 -1.00 -15.98
CA ALA A 22 22.22 -1.13 -16.80
C ALA A 22 21.86 0.20 -17.49
N SER A 23 21.52 0.13 -18.78
CA SER A 23 21.00 1.27 -19.55
C SER A 23 19.47 1.34 -19.52
N VAL A 24 18.79 0.23 -19.22
CA VAL A 24 17.35 0.11 -18.95
C VAL A 24 17.14 -1.08 -18.00
N ALA A 25 16.36 -0.90 -16.95
CA ALA A 25 15.88 -1.97 -16.07
C ALA A 25 14.35 -1.90 -15.93
N VAL A 26 13.71 -3.06 -15.78
CA VAL A 26 12.27 -3.16 -15.46
C VAL A 26 12.12 -3.88 -14.13
N ALA A 27 11.79 -3.14 -13.08
CA ALA A 27 11.44 -3.69 -11.78
C ALA A 27 9.92 -3.66 -11.59
N GLY A 28 9.37 -4.74 -11.05
CA GLY A 28 7.95 -4.84 -10.73
C GLY A 28 7.65 -5.97 -9.76
N GLY A 29 6.56 -5.83 -9.01
CA GLY A 29 5.97 -6.88 -8.19
C GLY A 29 4.57 -7.20 -8.69
N VAL A 30 4.17 -8.47 -8.60
CA VAL A 30 2.81 -8.92 -8.91
C VAL A 30 2.09 -9.35 -7.63
N GLU A 31 0.91 -8.81 -7.37
CA GLU A 31 0.00 -9.29 -6.35
C GLU A 31 -1.41 -9.36 -6.92
N SER A 32 -2.18 -10.37 -6.52
CA SER A 32 -3.58 -10.50 -6.91
C SER A 32 -4.42 -10.78 -5.68
N MET A 33 -4.74 -9.73 -4.93
CA MET A 33 -5.50 -9.88 -3.69
C MET A 33 -6.94 -10.32 -3.97
N THR A 34 -7.56 -9.90 -5.09
CA THR A 34 -8.87 -10.39 -5.54
C THR A 34 -8.89 -11.89 -5.84
N ARG A 35 -7.72 -12.49 -6.10
CA ARG A 35 -7.54 -13.94 -6.34
C ARG A 35 -6.87 -14.66 -5.17
N ALA A 36 -6.77 -14.03 -4.01
CA ALA A 36 -6.13 -14.66 -2.86
C ALA A 36 -6.93 -15.90 -2.42
N PRO A 37 -6.26 -17.03 -2.12
CA PRO A 37 -6.93 -18.28 -1.80
C PRO A 37 -7.58 -18.22 -0.42
N TYR A 38 -8.57 -19.08 -0.18
CA TYR A 38 -8.89 -19.45 1.18
C TYR A 38 -7.82 -20.41 1.69
N VAL A 39 -7.39 -20.24 2.94
CA VAL A 39 -6.44 -21.14 3.60
C VAL A 39 -7.12 -21.94 4.69
N LEU A 40 -6.81 -23.23 4.72
CA LEU A 40 -7.19 -24.13 5.79
C LEU A 40 -5.96 -24.36 6.67
N PRO A 41 -5.94 -23.89 7.94
CA PRO A 41 -4.82 -24.18 8.82
C PRO A 41 -4.73 -25.69 9.08
N LYS A 42 -3.50 -26.18 9.22
CA LYS A 42 -3.25 -27.58 9.59
C LYS A 42 -3.81 -27.81 10.99
N SER A 43 -4.44 -28.97 11.21
CA SER A 43 -4.93 -29.33 12.55
C SER A 43 -3.77 -29.62 13.50
N ASP A 44 -3.88 -29.14 14.74
CA ASP A 44 -2.90 -29.37 15.81
C ASP A 44 -2.99 -30.79 16.40
N LYS A 45 -4.00 -31.58 16.02
CA LYS A 45 -4.18 -32.96 16.47
C LYS A 45 -4.43 -33.93 15.32
N PRO A 46 -4.01 -35.20 15.44
CA PRO A 46 -4.39 -36.26 14.51
C PRO A 46 -5.91 -36.47 14.52
N PHE A 47 -6.50 -36.69 13.34
CA PHE A 47 -7.92 -37.04 13.14
C PHE A 47 -8.90 -36.11 13.87
N PRO A 48 -8.93 -34.80 13.55
CA PRO A 48 -9.89 -33.89 14.17
C PRO A 48 -11.33 -34.28 13.81
N ALA A 49 -12.14 -34.57 14.83
CA ALA A 49 -13.58 -34.71 14.68
C ALA A 49 -14.22 -33.31 14.61
N GLY A 50 -14.95 -33.02 13.53
CA GLY A 50 -15.72 -31.77 13.36
C GLY A 50 -15.47 -31.06 12.03
N HIS A 51 -16.23 -29.98 11.81
CA HIS A 51 -16.01 -29.07 10.67
C HIS A 51 -14.77 -28.22 10.91
N THR A 52 -14.02 -27.94 9.84
CA THR A 52 -12.86 -27.03 9.88
C THR A 52 -13.20 -25.75 9.13
N GLU A 53 -12.80 -24.61 9.68
CA GLU A 53 -13.07 -23.30 9.10
C GLU A 53 -12.01 -22.91 8.06
N LEU A 54 -12.48 -22.48 6.88
CA LEU A 54 -11.65 -21.89 5.83
C LEU A 54 -11.51 -20.39 6.08
N TYR A 55 -10.27 -19.90 6.14
CA TYR A 55 -9.99 -18.50 6.35
C TYR A 55 -9.74 -17.81 5.02
N SER A 56 -10.48 -16.74 4.73
CA SER A 56 -10.18 -15.88 3.58
C SER A 56 -8.83 -15.19 3.80
N THR A 57 -7.92 -15.32 2.84
CA THR A 57 -6.71 -14.47 2.80
C THR A 57 -6.92 -13.21 1.98
N THR A 58 -8.10 -13.08 1.34
CA THR A 58 -8.47 -11.92 0.55
C THR A 58 -8.66 -10.70 1.44
N ARG A 59 -7.90 -9.65 1.14
CA ARG A 59 -8.32 -8.27 1.43
C ARG A 59 -8.95 -7.74 0.16
N ARG A 60 -10.12 -7.12 0.28
CA ARG A 60 -10.84 -6.62 -0.88
C ARG A 60 -10.14 -5.36 -1.35
N ILE A 61 -9.52 -5.41 -2.53
CA ILE A 61 -9.14 -4.18 -3.23
C ILE A 61 -10.42 -3.58 -3.80
N ALA A 62 -10.87 -2.47 -3.23
CA ALA A 62 -12.06 -1.79 -3.70
C ALA A 62 -11.78 -0.97 -4.97
N ALA A 63 -10.62 -0.30 -5.02
CA ALA A 63 -10.20 0.48 -6.17
C ALA A 63 -8.70 0.79 -6.16
N THR A 64 -8.19 1.18 -7.32
CA THR A 64 -6.85 1.76 -7.49
C THR A 64 -6.91 3.10 -8.23
N GLY A 65 -6.00 3.99 -7.87
CA GLY A 65 -5.82 5.29 -8.51
C GLY A 65 -4.39 5.48 -8.94
N VAL A 66 -4.20 6.01 -10.14
CA VAL A 66 -2.90 6.40 -10.69
C VAL A 66 -3.02 7.83 -11.17
N SER A 67 -2.00 8.63 -10.89
CA SER A 67 -1.87 10.01 -11.34
C SER A 67 -0.48 10.25 -11.93
N ALA A 68 -0.41 11.26 -12.78
CA ALA A 68 0.83 11.84 -13.28
C ALA A 68 0.64 13.36 -13.29
N ILE A 69 1.62 14.08 -12.78
CA ILE A 69 1.67 15.53 -12.68
C ILE A 69 3.06 16.01 -13.12
N ASP A 70 3.24 17.34 -13.17
CA ASP A 70 4.54 17.92 -13.46
C ASP A 70 5.61 17.38 -12.48
N PRO A 71 6.76 16.88 -12.98
CA PRO A 71 7.83 16.31 -12.15
C PRO A 71 8.33 17.22 -11.03
N HIS A 72 8.28 18.55 -11.20
CA HIS A 72 8.67 19.51 -10.17
C HIS A 72 7.77 19.45 -8.94
N TYR A 73 6.53 18.99 -9.10
CA TYR A 73 5.56 18.82 -8.02
C TYR A 73 5.35 17.36 -7.64
N SER A 74 6.24 16.44 -8.04
CA SER A 74 6.08 14.98 -7.87
C SER A 74 5.63 14.52 -6.49
N GLY A 75 5.99 15.23 -5.41
CA GLY A 75 5.50 14.95 -4.07
C GLY A 75 3.96 15.01 -3.92
N LEU A 76 3.27 15.83 -4.71
CA LEU A 76 1.82 16.00 -4.66
C LEU A 76 1.04 14.98 -5.51
N ALA A 77 1.73 14.15 -6.30
CA ALA A 77 1.06 13.17 -7.15
C ALA A 77 0.08 12.24 -6.40
N PRO A 78 0.34 11.80 -5.14
CA PRO A 78 -0.60 11.01 -4.36
C PRO A 78 -1.99 11.64 -4.20
N VAL A 79 -2.09 12.98 -4.19
CA VAL A 79 -3.36 13.70 -4.00
C VAL A 79 -4.41 13.24 -5.00
N GLU A 80 -4.08 13.35 -6.29
CA GLU A 80 -4.99 12.97 -7.37
C GLU A 80 -5.15 11.44 -7.46
N ALA A 81 -4.12 10.67 -7.11
CA ALA A 81 -4.23 9.21 -7.08
C ALA A 81 -5.26 8.75 -6.04
N VAL A 82 -5.21 9.30 -4.82
CA VAL A 82 -6.15 8.99 -3.74
C VAL A 82 -7.56 9.42 -4.12
N ASN A 83 -7.75 10.66 -4.61
CA ASN A 83 -9.06 11.17 -5.02
C ASN A 83 -9.71 10.26 -6.08
N ARG A 84 -8.94 9.83 -7.09
CA ARG A 84 -9.41 8.88 -8.11
C ARG A 84 -9.76 7.53 -7.53
N ALA A 85 -8.94 7.01 -6.61
CA ALA A 85 -9.17 5.71 -6.01
C ALA A 85 -10.44 5.72 -5.14
N LEU A 86 -10.62 6.74 -4.30
CA LEU A 86 -11.81 6.95 -3.49
C LEU A 86 -13.06 7.14 -4.34
N GLY A 87 -12.99 7.98 -5.38
CA GLY A 87 -14.10 8.18 -6.32
C GLY A 87 -14.53 6.88 -7.01
N LYS A 88 -13.59 6.05 -7.45
CA LYS A 88 -13.88 4.73 -8.03
C LYS A 88 -14.46 3.74 -7.02
N ALA A 89 -14.05 3.83 -5.75
CA ALA A 89 -14.59 3.02 -4.67
C ALA A 89 -15.96 3.52 -4.16
N GLY A 90 -16.40 4.70 -4.59
CA GLY A 90 -17.60 5.36 -4.04
C GLY A 90 -17.44 5.75 -2.57
N LYS A 91 -16.23 6.17 -2.18
CA LYS A 91 -15.83 6.51 -0.81
C LYS A 91 -15.37 7.96 -0.71
N THR A 92 -15.38 8.47 0.51
CA THR A 92 -14.86 9.78 0.91
C THR A 92 -13.82 9.62 2.01
N PHE A 93 -13.11 10.69 2.37
CA PHE A 93 -12.17 10.67 3.50
C PHE A 93 -12.85 10.34 4.84
N ALA A 94 -14.13 10.69 4.99
CA ALA A 94 -14.90 10.38 6.20
C ALA A 94 -15.21 8.88 6.37
N ASP A 95 -15.09 8.09 5.30
CA ASP A 95 -15.29 6.64 5.35
C ASP A 95 -14.01 5.88 5.74
N LEU A 96 -12.88 6.58 5.87
CA LEU A 96 -11.57 5.96 6.11
C LEU A 96 -11.31 5.74 7.58
N ASP A 97 -10.78 4.57 7.88
CA ASP A 97 -10.28 4.20 9.21
C ASP A 97 -8.78 4.43 9.34
N VAL A 98 -8.05 4.36 8.22
CA VAL A 98 -6.60 4.57 8.17
C VAL A 98 -6.17 5.01 6.77
N LEU A 99 -5.20 5.93 6.72
CA LEU A 99 -4.47 6.27 5.51
C LEU A 99 -2.97 6.13 5.76
N GLU A 100 -2.32 5.25 5.01
CA GLU A 100 -0.87 5.07 4.99
C GLU A 100 -0.30 5.79 3.76
N LEU A 101 0.29 6.96 3.99
CA LEU A 101 1.01 7.74 2.97
C LEU A 101 2.51 7.54 3.16
N ASN A 102 3.21 7.16 2.09
CA ASN A 102 4.66 7.09 2.12
C ASN A 102 5.28 8.45 2.42
N GLU A 103 5.95 8.57 3.56
CA GLU A 103 6.63 9.79 3.99
C GLU A 103 8.03 9.89 3.35
N ALA A 104 8.08 10.10 2.03
CA ALA A 104 9.36 10.30 1.34
C ALA A 104 10.08 11.56 1.87
N PHE A 105 9.30 12.61 2.13
CA PHE A 105 9.75 13.85 2.77
C PHE A 105 8.61 14.43 3.62
N ALA A 106 8.93 15.05 4.76
CA ALA A 106 7.92 15.67 5.61
C ALA A 106 7.14 16.78 4.88
N ALA A 107 7.83 17.60 4.08
CA ALA A 107 7.20 18.65 3.27
C ALA A 107 6.20 18.09 2.26
N GLN A 108 6.48 16.91 1.70
CA GLN A 108 5.59 16.23 0.77
C GLN A 108 4.31 15.77 1.47
N VAL A 109 4.43 15.15 2.65
CA VAL A 109 3.28 14.70 3.45
C VAL A 109 2.39 15.88 3.81
N LEU A 110 2.98 16.96 4.32
CA LEU A 110 2.24 18.19 4.67
C LEU A 110 1.59 18.82 3.44
N GLY A 111 2.26 18.81 2.29
CA GLY A 111 1.69 19.27 1.02
C GLY A 111 0.47 18.45 0.61
N CYS A 112 0.52 17.12 0.68
CA CYS A 112 -0.64 16.27 0.36
C CYS A 112 -1.81 16.51 1.33
N VAL A 113 -1.54 16.60 2.64
CA VAL A 113 -2.58 16.86 3.65
C VAL A 113 -3.21 18.23 3.45
N ALA A 114 -2.43 19.24 3.06
CA ALA A 114 -2.96 20.59 2.78
C ALA A 114 -3.97 20.61 1.62
N GLU A 115 -3.86 19.69 0.66
CA GLU A 115 -4.82 19.53 -0.45
C GLU A 115 -6.10 18.78 -0.05
N TRP A 116 -6.16 18.25 1.19
CA TRP A 116 -7.30 17.51 1.72
C TRP A 116 -7.86 18.17 3.00
N PRO A 117 -8.55 19.32 2.89
CA PRO A 117 -9.01 20.08 4.06
C PRO A 117 -10.02 19.33 4.94
N GLU A 118 -10.71 18.32 4.38
CA GLU A 118 -11.68 17.48 5.10
C GLU A 118 -11.07 16.19 5.67
N PHE A 119 -9.77 15.95 5.45
CA PHE A 119 -9.08 14.76 5.93
C PHE A 119 -8.72 14.90 7.42
N ASP A 120 -9.03 13.87 8.21
CA ASP A 120 -8.61 13.78 9.61
C ASP A 120 -7.13 13.36 9.71
N PRO A 121 -6.21 14.21 10.19
CA PRO A 121 -4.82 13.84 10.32
C PRO A 121 -4.57 12.74 11.36
N ALA A 122 -5.51 12.46 12.27
CA ALA A 122 -5.33 11.44 13.31
C ALA A 122 -5.28 10.01 12.74
N ILE A 123 -5.84 9.78 11.54
CA ILE A 123 -5.82 8.48 10.87
C ILE A 123 -4.66 8.32 9.89
N LEU A 124 -3.80 9.33 9.77
CA LEU A 124 -2.61 9.32 8.92
C LEU A 124 -1.45 8.61 9.63
N ASN A 125 -0.94 7.53 9.05
CA ASN A 125 0.25 6.81 9.52
C ASN A 125 0.26 6.58 11.06
N PRO A 126 -0.79 6.03 11.68
CA PRO A 126 -0.93 5.98 13.14
C PRO A 126 0.14 5.13 13.86
N GLN A 127 0.86 4.29 13.11
CA GLN A 127 1.99 3.48 13.62
C GLN A 127 3.36 4.02 13.20
N GLY A 128 3.41 5.25 12.65
CA GLY A 128 4.60 5.87 12.08
C GLY A 128 4.85 5.48 10.63
N GLY A 129 5.36 6.43 9.84
CA GLY A 129 5.64 6.22 8.42
C GLY A 129 7.13 6.05 8.11
N ALA A 130 7.48 6.35 6.86
CA ALA A 130 8.82 6.09 6.33
C ALA A 130 9.91 7.00 6.93
N ILE A 131 9.57 8.13 7.54
CA ILE A 131 10.54 8.98 8.26
C ILE A 131 11.10 8.23 9.47
N ALA A 132 10.26 7.45 10.16
CA ALA A 132 10.66 6.66 11.32
C ALA A 132 11.15 5.25 10.96
N LEU A 133 10.47 4.60 9.99
CA LEU A 133 10.68 3.19 9.66
C LEU A 133 11.64 2.97 8.47
N GLY A 134 11.99 4.03 7.76
CA GLY A 134 12.77 3.97 6.53
C GLY A 134 11.92 3.72 5.27
N HIS A 135 12.52 4.02 4.12
CA HIS A 135 11.90 3.91 2.80
C HIS A 135 12.71 3.00 1.85
N PRO A 136 12.67 1.66 2.02
CA PRO A 136 13.18 0.76 1.00
C PRO A 136 12.28 0.85 -0.23
N LEU A 137 12.73 1.57 -1.27
CA LEU A 137 11.93 1.96 -2.45
C LEU A 137 11.10 0.78 -3.01
N GLY A 138 11.73 -0.34 -3.32
CA GLY A 138 11.05 -1.53 -3.86
C GLY A 138 10.09 -2.26 -2.89
N ALA A 139 10.23 -2.06 -1.57
CA ALA A 139 9.40 -2.73 -0.56
C ALA A 139 8.31 -1.82 0.02
N SER A 140 8.35 -0.52 -0.23
CA SER A 140 7.47 0.45 0.43
C SER A 140 6.00 0.28 0.06
N GLY A 141 5.68 -0.05 -1.20
CA GLY A 141 4.30 -0.33 -1.61
C GLY A 141 3.70 -1.52 -0.84
N ALA A 142 4.42 -2.65 -0.82
CA ALA A 142 4.00 -3.85 -0.08
C ALA A 142 3.92 -3.60 1.43
N ARG A 143 4.85 -2.82 1.98
CA ARG A 143 4.83 -2.41 3.40
C ARG A 143 3.56 -1.63 3.71
N LEU A 144 3.23 -0.58 2.95
CA LEU A 144 2.06 0.27 3.19
C LEU A 144 0.76 -0.55 3.05
N ALA A 145 0.61 -1.32 1.97
CA ALA A 145 -0.56 -2.16 1.77
C ALA A 145 -0.72 -3.21 2.88
N GLY A 146 0.39 -3.84 3.30
CA GLY A 146 0.42 -4.76 4.43
C GLY A 146 0.01 -4.08 5.74
N THR A 147 0.57 -2.91 6.04
CA THR A 147 0.24 -2.14 7.24
C THR A 147 -1.24 -1.77 7.29
N VAL A 148 -1.82 -1.25 6.19
CA VAL A 148 -3.27 -0.98 6.11
C VAL A 148 -4.07 -2.26 6.32
N ALA A 149 -3.73 -3.34 5.62
CA ALA A 149 -4.44 -4.61 5.72
C ALA A 149 -4.43 -5.16 7.16
N HIS A 150 -3.31 -5.06 7.87
CA HIS A 150 -3.17 -5.49 9.26
C HIS A 150 -3.96 -4.60 10.23
N GLN A 151 -3.99 -3.28 10.01
CA GLN A 151 -4.81 -2.37 10.83
C GLN A 151 -6.30 -2.65 10.69
N LEU A 152 -6.78 -2.81 9.45
CA LEU A 152 -8.17 -3.21 9.19
C LEU A 152 -8.45 -4.61 9.77
N ALA A 153 -7.48 -5.54 9.72
CA ALA A 153 -7.61 -6.85 10.36
C ALA A 153 -7.84 -6.76 11.86
N ALA A 154 -7.02 -5.97 12.55
CA ALA A 154 -7.07 -5.78 13.99
C ALA A 154 -8.38 -5.11 14.40
N LYS A 155 -8.90 -4.19 13.57
CA LYS A 155 -10.21 -3.56 13.77
C LYS A 155 -11.39 -4.50 13.49
N GLY A 156 -11.20 -5.50 12.63
CA GLY A 156 -12.22 -6.48 12.28
C GLY A 156 -13.08 -6.10 11.07
N SER A 157 -13.13 -4.81 10.70
CA SER A 157 -13.81 -4.25 9.53
C SER A 157 -13.13 -2.95 9.11
N GLY A 158 -13.48 -2.41 7.94
CA GLY A 158 -13.21 -1.00 7.63
C GLY A 158 -12.67 -0.73 6.23
N THR A 159 -12.40 0.54 5.96
CA THR A 159 -11.81 1.03 4.70
C THR A 159 -10.50 1.75 4.99
N GLY A 160 -9.46 1.45 4.23
CA GLY A 160 -8.16 2.11 4.36
C GLY A 160 -7.49 2.36 3.03
N VAL A 161 -6.57 3.33 3.02
CA VAL A 161 -5.83 3.72 1.82
C VAL A 161 -4.34 3.52 2.03
N ALA A 162 -3.67 2.88 1.07
CA ALA A 162 -2.22 2.89 0.96
C ALA A 162 -1.81 3.72 -0.26
N THR A 163 -0.92 4.69 -0.12
CA THR A 163 -0.52 5.58 -1.21
C THR A 163 0.93 6.04 -1.12
N LEU A 164 1.53 6.31 -2.27
CA LEU A 164 2.92 6.75 -2.38
C LEU A 164 3.14 7.63 -3.62
N SER A 165 4.10 8.54 -3.52
CA SER A 165 4.66 9.25 -4.67
C SER A 165 5.72 8.38 -5.34
N ILE A 166 5.83 8.51 -6.66
CA ILE A 166 6.83 7.88 -7.50
C ILE A 166 7.63 9.01 -8.16
N GLY A 167 8.93 8.78 -8.39
CA GLY A 167 9.76 9.71 -9.15
C GLY A 167 9.12 10.10 -10.49
N VAL A 168 9.60 11.18 -11.11
CA VAL A 168 9.09 11.70 -12.39
C VAL A 168 7.60 12.09 -12.40
N GLY A 169 7.03 12.39 -11.24
CA GLY A 169 5.71 13.03 -11.16
C GLY A 169 4.53 12.07 -11.06
N GLN A 170 4.74 10.82 -10.68
CA GLN A 170 3.66 9.82 -10.64
C GLN A 170 3.18 9.53 -9.22
N GLY A 171 1.92 9.11 -9.08
CA GLY A 171 1.32 8.74 -7.80
C GLY A 171 0.47 7.50 -7.93
N LEU A 172 0.47 6.67 -6.88
CA LEU A 172 -0.34 5.46 -6.80
C LEU A 172 -1.13 5.45 -5.48
N ALA A 173 -2.38 5.00 -5.55
CA ALA A 173 -3.22 4.77 -4.39
C ALA A 173 -4.00 3.45 -4.52
N LEU A 174 -4.17 2.78 -3.39
CA LEU A 174 -4.90 1.53 -3.25
C LEU A 174 -5.93 1.69 -2.13
N VAL A 175 -7.21 1.43 -2.43
CA VAL A 175 -8.28 1.36 -1.43
C VAL A 175 -8.50 -0.09 -1.06
N LEU A 176 -8.34 -0.40 0.23
CA LEU A 176 -8.54 -1.72 0.82
C LEU A 176 -9.76 -1.70 1.73
N GLU A 177 -10.49 -2.81 1.71
CA GLU A 177 -11.62 -3.04 2.59
C GLU A 177 -11.56 -4.40 3.29
N ARG A 178 -12.17 -4.43 4.47
CA ARG A 178 -12.45 -5.64 5.25
C ARG A 178 -13.91 -5.72 5.66
#